data_AF-I4CAQ1-F1
#
_entry.id   AF-I4CAQ1-F1
#
_cell.length_a   1.000
_cell.length_b   1.000
_cell.length_c   1.000
_cell.angle_alpha   90.00
_cell.angle_beta   90.00
_cell.angle_gamma   90.00
#
_symmetry.space_group_name_H-M   'P 1'
#
loop_
_entity.id
_entity.type
_entity.pdbx_description
1 polymer ?
#
loop_
_entity_poly.entity_id
_entity_poly.type
_entity_poly.pdbx_seq_one_letter_code
_entity_poly.pdbx_strand_id
1 'polypeptide(L)'
;MSKNPAQNVRPRWKKFLRALAVIFLITIPIIIVGAAALLFVYEFGLGPFRCLPSDETLIRHFQKHRADFELLVQIYREDPDLPNNFGMVSKPTPEISAIMNRINVRDLRSDWTIWLPPDPYSEEAKSETKARKLIQKVHRGEAEGRRFSGVSMTYDHGPVRRFDKYLSEVFKGYYYTPFPPRVENGLLKKPDGAEPVFHHLNTYPPRLILGDCVYRQFAPQWFIKLCQ
;
A
#
# COMPACT_ATOMS: atom_id res chain seq x y z
N MET A 1 29.39 -77.20 44.48
CA MET A 1 29.87 -75.82 44.24
C MET A 1 29.72 -75.52 42.76
N SER A 2 28.76 -74.67 42.36
CA SER A 2 28.89 -73.78 41.18
C SER A 2 27.67 -72.87 41.15
N LYS A 3 27.83 -71.62 41.60
CA LYS A 3 26.82 -70.57 41.47
C LYS A 3 26.98 -69.97 40.07
N ASN A 4 25.93 -70.07 39.26
CA ASN A 4 25.88 -69.44 37.94
C ASN A 4 25.56 -67.94 38.10
N PRO A 5 26.43 -66.99 37.68
CA PRO A 5 26.15 -65.57 37.76
C PRO A 5 25.44 -65.14 36.48
N ALA A 6 24.10 -65.24 36.45
CA ALA A 6 23.32 -64.58 35.41
C ALA A 6 23.40 -63.06 35.64
N GLN A 7 24.38 -62.46 34.96
CA GLN A 7 24.66 -61.03 34.99
C GLN A 7 23.43 -60.22 34.59
N ASN A 8 23.14 -59.23 35.43
CA ASN A 8 22.05 -58.28 35.35
C ASN A 8 22.31 -57.28 34.19
N VAL A 9 22.03 -57.68 32.95
CA VAL A 9 22.11 -56.80 31.77
C VAL A 9 20.92 -55.83 31.80
N ARG A 10 21.04 -54.73 32.56
CA ARG A 10 20.06 -53.65 32.52
C ARG A 10 19.97 -53.11 31.08
N PRO A 11 18.77 -53.01 30.48
CA PRO A 11 18.63 -52.73 29.05
C PRO A 11 19.05 -51.29 28.76
N ARG A 12 20.24 -51.16 28.17
CA ARG A 12 20.88 -49.91 27.72
C ARG A 12 19.96 -49.06 26.82
N TRP A 13 19.00 -49.71 26.17
CA TRP A 13 18.00 -49.10 25.30
C TRP A 13 16.98 -48.18 26.01
N LYS A 14 16.64 -48.45 27.29
CA LYS A 14 15.75 -47.56 28.07
C LYS A 14 16.42 -46.21 28.37
N LYS A 15 17.75 -46.17 28.52
CA LYS A 15 18.51 -44.92 28.69
C LYS A 15 18.59 -44.15 27.38
N PHE A 16 18.74 -44.84 26.24
CA PHE A 16 18.75 -44.25 24.91
C PHE A 16 17.39 -43.63 24.53
N LEU A 17 16.28 -44.33 24.80
CA LEU A 17 14.92 -43.81 24.57
C LEU A 17 14.60 -42.60 25.45
N ARG A 18 15.06 -42.58 26.72
CA ARG A 18 14.92 -41.40 27.59
C ARG A 18 15.73 -40.20 27.08
N ALA A 19 16.94 -40.42 26.57
CA ALA A 19 17.75 -39.36 25.99
C ALA A 19 17.10 -38.77 24.72
N LEU A 20 16.56 -39.62 23.84
CA LEU A 20 15.81 -39.18 22.66
C LEU A 20 14.54 -38.41 23.02
N ALA A 21 13.78 -38.87 24.03
CA ALA A 21 12.59 -38.17 24.51
C ALA A 21 12.92 -36.78 25.07
N VAL A 22 14.04 -36.64 25.81
CA VAL A 22 14.51 -35.35 26.33
C VAL A 22 14.95 -34.42 25.19
N ILE A 23 15.65 -34.95 24.18
CA ILE A 23 16.02 -34.15 23.00
C ILE A 23 14.77 -33.64 22.29
N PHE A 24 13.78 -34.50 22.03
CA PHE A 24 12.52 -34.11 21.40
C PHE A 24 11.74 -33.07 22.23
N LEU A 25 11.70 -33.22 23.56
CA LEU A 25 11.06 -32.28 24.47
C LEU A 25 11.71 -30.89 24.46
N ILE A 26 12.98 -30.78 24.08
CA ILE A 26 13.70 -29.50 24.00
C ILE A 26 13.63 -28.92 22.59
N THR A 27 13.80 -29.75 21.56
CA THR A 27 13.85 -29.28 20.16
C THR A 27 12.50 -28.84 19.64
N ILE A 28 11.41 -29.53 19.99
CA ILE A 28 10.06 -29.16 19.52
C ILE A 28 9.66 -27.75 19.99
N PRO A 29 9.78 -27.37 21.28
CA PRO A 29 9.47 -26.01 21.71
C PRO A 29 10.33 -24.95 21.04
N ILE A 30 11.62 -25.20 20.82
CA ILE A 30 12.51 -24.26 20.13
C ILE A 30 12.05 -24.05 18.68
N ILE A 31 11.69 -25.12 17.97
CA ILE A 31 11.16 -25.02 16.60
C ILE A 31 9.84 -24.26 16.59
N ILE A 32 8.92 -24.54 17.52
CA ILE A 32 7.63 -23.85 17.61
C ILE A 32 7.84 -22.36 17.91
N VAL A 33 8.68 -22.01 18.89
CA VAL A 33 8.99 -20.61 19.24
C VAL A 33 9.68 -19.90 18.08
N GLY A 34 10.63 -20.57 17.41
CA GLY A 34 11.31 -20.03 16.22
C GLY A 34 10.35 -19.78 15.06
N ALA A 35 9.44 -20.73 14.78
CA ALA A 35 8.42 -20.58 13.75
C ALA A 35 7.41 -19.49 14.10
N ALA A 36 6.98 -19.40 15.35
CA ALA A 36 6.08 -18.35 15.83
C ALA A 36 6.74 -16.96 15.77
N ALA A 37 8.02 -16.85 16.12
CA ALA A 37 8.78 -15.61 15.99
C ALA A 37 8.95 -15.20 14.52
N LEU A 38 9.22 -16.15 13.61
CA LEU A 38 9.29 -15.91 12.17
C LEU A 38 7.94 -15.46 11.60
N LEU A 39 6.84 -16.13 11.96
CA LEU A 39 5.49 -15.73 11.56
C LEU A 39 5.13 -14.35 12.12
N PHE A 40 5.48 -14.06 13.37
CA PHE A 40 5.28 -12.75 13.99
C PHE A 40 6.04 -11.66 13.21
N VAL A 41 7.31 -11.90 12.86
CA VAL A 41 8.12 -10.97 12.06
C VAL A 41 7.52 -10.78 10.66
N TYR A 42 7.02 -11.84 10.04
CA TYR A 42 6.40 -11.80 8.71
C TYR A 42 5.06 -11.05 8.70
N GLU A 43 4.12 -11.43 9.58
CA GLU A 43 2.79 -10.84 9.71
C GLU A 43 2.85 -9.37 10.14
N PHE A 44 3.75 -9.02 11.06
CA PHE A 44 3.90 -7.63 11.49
C PHE A 44 4.74 -6.78 10.55
N GLY A 45 5.22 -7.32 9.42
CA GLY A 45 6.07 -6.59 8.48
C GLY A 45 7.38 -6.10 9.11
N LEU A 46 7.82 -6.75 10.20
CA LEU A 46 9.08 -6.44 10.92
C LEU A 46 10.27 -7.16 10.29
N GLY A 47 10.06 -7.83 9.13
CA GLY A 47 11.10 -8.48 8.38
C GLY A 47 12.17 -7.46 7.95
N PRO A 48 13.48 -7.73 8.17
CA PRO A 48 14.57 -6.79 7.91
C PRO A 48 14.77 -6.41 6.42
N PHE A 49 13.89 -6.86 5.50
CA PHE A 49 14.10 -6.77 4.05
C PHE A 49 12.89 -6.29 3.24
N ARG A 50 11.76 -5.93 3.85
CA ARG A 50 10.64 -5.35 3.08
C ARG A 50 10.87 -3.87 2.84
N CYS A 51 11.65 -3.58 1.80
CA CYS A 51 11.82 -2.24 1.27
C CYS A 51 10.62 -1.88 0.38
N LEU A 52 10.26 -0.60 0.37
CA LEU A 52 9.34 -0.06 -0.64
C LEU A 52 9.91 -0.35 -2.04
N PRO A 53 9.05 -0.59 -3.04
CA PRO A 53 9.52 -0.72 -4.42
C PRO A 53 10.24 0.56 -4.84
N SER A 54 11.33 0.39 -5.58
CA SER A 54 12.02 1.54 -6.19
C SER A 54 11.09 2.26 -7.16
N ASP A 55 11.32 3.54 -7.34
CA ASP A 55 10.55 4.34 -8.29
C ASP A 55 10.67 3.82 -9.72
N GLU A 56 11.87 3.39 -10.12
CA GLU A 56 12.14 2.85 -11.44
C GLU A 56 11.39 1.53 -11.66
N THR A 57 11.18 0.74 -10.61
CA THR A 57 10.31 -0.44 -10.65
C THR A 57 8.87 -0.06 -10.90
N LEU A 58 8.33 0.92 -10.16
CA LEU A 58 6.95 1.40 -10.34
C LEU A 58 6.74 2.05 -11.72
N ILE A 59 7.68 2.85 -12.19
CA ILE A 59 7.60 3.48 -13.52
C ILE A 59 7.61 2.42 -14.62
N ARG A 60 8.52 1.44 -14.56
CA ARG A 60 8.55 0.34 -15.54
C ARG A 60 7.27 -0.48 -15.51
N HIS A 61 6.75 -0.75 -14.32
CA HIS A 61 5.48 -1.45 -14.14
C HIS A 61 4.31 -0.65 -14.75
N PHE A 62 4.24 0.66 -14.48
CA PHE A 62 3.26 1.56 -15.10
C PHE A 62 3.34 1.52 -16.62
N GLN A 63 4.53 1.68 -17.21
CA GLN A 63 4.67 1.70 -18.67
C GLN A 63 4.23 0.37 -19.31
N LYS A 64 4.53 -0.76 -18.67
CA LYS A 64 4.09 -2.09 -19.12
C LYS A 64 2.58 -2.26 -19.09
N HIS A 65 1.90 -1.62 -18.13
CA HIS A 65 0.46 -1.79 -17.86
C HIS A 65 -0.35 -0.50 -18.07
N ARG A 66 0.16 0.44 -18.86
CA ARG A 66 -0.39 1.80 -18.93
C ARG A 66 -1.87 1.85 -19.30
N ALA A 67 -2.28 1.02 -20.26
CA ALA A 67 -3.68 0.95 -20.68
C ALA A 67 -4.62 0.52 -19.53
N ASP A 68 -4.19 -0.41 -18.68
CA ASP A 68 -4.97 -0.85 -17.51
C ASP A 68 -5.08 0.27 -16.46
N PHE A 69 -4.00 1.04 -16.25
CA PHE A 69 -4.03 2.21 -15.36
C PHE A 69 -4.97 3.30 -15.87
N GLU A 70 -4.90 3.64 -17.16
CA GLU A 70 -5.75 4.66 -17.78
C GLU A 70 -7.21 4.22 -17.80
N LEU A 71 -7.49 2.94 -18.10
CA LEU A 71 -8.83 2.38 -18.01
C LEU A 71 -9.38 2.46 -16.58
N LEU A 72 -8.58 2.14 -15.57
CA LEU A 72 -9.02 2.22 -14.17
C LEU A 72 -9.33 3.66 -13.74
N VAL A 73 -8.56 4.64 -14.20
CA VAL A 73 -8.88 6.07 -14.02
C VAL A 73 -10.20 6.43 -14.68
N GLN A 74 -10.41 5.97 -15.91
CA GLN A 74 -11.63 6.25 -16.66
C GLN A 74 -12.87 5.70 -15.95
N ILE A 75 -12.85 4.40 -15.61
CA ILE A 75 -13.92 3.74 -14.85
C ILE A 75 -14.18 4.52 -13.56
N TYR A 76 -13.13 4.83 -12.79
CA TYR A 76 -13.28 5.58 -11.54
C TYR A 76 -14.02 6.91 -11.72
N ARG A 77 -13.67 7.67 -12.76
CA ARG A 77 -14.16 9.03 -12.98
C ARG A 77 -15.52 9.09 -13.65
N GLU A 78 -15.83 8.12 -14.51
CA GLU A 78 -16.94 8.21 -15.45
C GLU A 78 -18.07 7.23 -15.18
N ASP A 79 -17.78 6.05 -14.60
CA ASP A 79 -18.80 5.02 -14.35
C ASP A 79 -19.75 5.47 -13.22
N PRO A 80 -21.05 5.70 -13.50
CA PRO A 80 -22.02 6.11 -12.49
C PRO A 80 -22.33 5.02 -11.47
N ASP A 81 -22.19 3.75 -11.85
CA ASP A 81 -22.61 2.59 -11.05
C ASP A 81 -21.47 2.01 -10.21
N LEU A 82 -20.27 2.58 -10.32
CA LEU A 82 -19.10 2.15 -9.57
C LEU A 82 -19.37 2.20 -8.04
N PRO A 83 -19.34 1.05 -7.34
CA PRO A 83 -19.56 1.02 -5.89
C PRO A 83 -18.44 1.79 -5.17
N ASN A 84 -18.79 2.96 -4.64
CA ASN A 84 -17.86 3.87 -4.01
C ASN A 84 -18.43 4.38 -2.68
N ASN A 85 -17.61 4.35 -1.63
CA ASN A 85 -17.95 4.92 -0.34
C ASN A 85 -16.77 5.76 0.15
N PHE A 86 -17.05 6.98 0.62
CA PHE A 86 -16.02 7.94 1.07
C PHE A 86 -14.93 8.24 0.01
N GLY A 87 -15.31 8.22 -1.28
CA GLY A 87 -14.37 8.41 -2.37
C GLY A 87 -13.44 7.21 -2.59
N MET A 88 -13.71 6.03 -2.02
CA MET A 88 -12.95 4.81 -2.23
C MET A 88 -13.84 3.75 -2.87
N VAL A 89 -13.30 2.98 -3.84
CA VAL A 89 -14.01 1.82 -4.36
C VAL A 89 -14.18 0.80 -3.24
N SER A 90 -15.43 0.54 -2.85
CA SER A 90 -15.76 -0.29 -1.68
C SER A 90 -15.92 -1.76 -2.04
N LYS A 91 -16.41 -2.05 -3.24
CA LYS A 91 -16.63 -3.40 -3.74
C LYS A 91 -16.42 -3.43 -5.26
N PRO A 92 -15.18 -3.65 -5.74
CA PRO A 92 -14.92 -3.73 -7.17
C PRO A 92 -15.68 -4.91 -7.78
N THR A 93 -16.19 -4.74 -9.01
CA THR A 93 -16.76 -5.85 -9.79
C THR A 93 -15.67 -6.88 -10.12
N PRO A 94 -16.01 -8.10 -10.57
CA PRO A 94 -15.01 -9.08 -10.99
C PRO A 94 -14.07 -8.55 -12.08
N GLU A 95 -14.60 -7.75 -13.02
CA GLU A 95 -13.81 -7.12 -14.08
C GLU A 95 -12.82 -6.09 -13.53
N ILE A 96 -13.29 -5.17 -12.68
CA ILE A 96 -12.43 -4.15 -12.05
C ILE A 96 -11.37 -4.84 -11.17
N SER A 97 -11.77 -5.86 -10.43
CA SER A 97 -10.86 -6.66 -9.60
C SER A 97 -9.78 -7.33 -10.45
N ALA A 98 -10.14 -7.86 -11.63
CA ALA A 98 -9.18 -8.46 -12.54
C ALA A 98 -8.17 -7.42 -13.08
N ILE A 99 -8.62 -6.19 -13.39
CA ILE A 99 -7.72 -5.09 -13.78
C ILE A 99 -6.79 -4.74 -12.61
N MET A 100 -7.34 -4.48 -11.42
CA MET A 100 -6.58 -4.12 -10.21
C MET A 100 -5.52 -5.18 -9.87
N ASN A 101 -5.86 -6.47 -9.97
CA ASN A 101 -4.94 -7.58 -9.73
C ASN A 101 -3.81 -7.64 -10.78
N ARG A 102 -4.12 -7.43 -12.08
CA ARG A 102 -3.09 -7.42 -13.14
C ARG A 102 -2.05 -6.32 -12.92
N ILE A 103 -2.46 -5.18 -12.40
CA ILE A 103 -1.58 -4.03 -12.14
C ILE A 103 -1.15 -3.92 -10.68
N ASN A 104 -1.46 -4.92 -9.87
CA ASN A 104 -1.08 -5.02 -8.47
C ASN A 104 -1.46 -3.75 -7.66
N VAL A 105 -2.69 -3.27 -7.84
CA VAL A 105 -3.29 -2.15 -7.10
C VAL A 105 -4.26 -2.71 -6.07
N ARG A 106 -4.03 -2.37 -4.79
CA ARG A 106 -4.85 -2.81 -3.66
C ARG A 106 -6.09 -1.95 -3.48
N ASP A 107 -5.91 -0.62 -3.56
CA ASP A 107 -6.95 0.36 -3.26
C ASP A 107 -7.02 1.42 -4.38
N LEU A 108 -8.23 1.83 -4.71
CA LEU A 108 -8.53 2.92 -5.64
C LEU A 108 -9.41 3.96 -4.94
N ARG A 109 -8.95 5.20 -4.86
CA ARG A 109 -9.67 6.28 -4.19
C ARG A 109 -9.43 7.66 -4.78
N SER A 110 -10.29 8.60 -4.46
CA SER A 110 -10.12 10.02 -4.73
C SER A 110 -9.03 10.63 -3.82
N ASP A 111 -8.42 11.72 -4.29
CA ASP A 111 -7.63 12.64 -3.46
C ASP A 111 -8.47 13.74 -2.79
N TRP A 112 -9.79 13.75 -3.03
CA TRP A 112 -10.77 14.73 -2.56
C TRP A 112 -10.59 16.16 -3.10
N THR A 113 -9.57 16.41 -3.91
CA THR A 113 -9.31 17.68 -4.56
C THR A 113 -10.11 17.78 -5.86
N ILE A 114 -10.73 18.93 -6.11
CA ILE A 114 -11.54 19.17 -7.32
C ILE A 114 -10.77 20.03 -8.32
N TRP A 115 -10.55 19.47 -9.51
CA TRP A 115 -9.83 20.07 -10.63
C TRP A 115 -10.83 20.51 -11.71
N LEU A 116 -11.64 21.53 -11.40
CA LEU A 116 -12.69 21.99 -12.31
C LEU A 116 -12.11 22.84 -13.46
N PRO A 117 -12.28 22.45 -14.75
CA PRO A 117 -11.81 23.25 -15.89
C PRO A 117 -12.65 24.52 -16.08
N PRO A 118 -12.16 25.54 -16.83
CA PRO A 118 -10.90 25.54 -17.59
C PRO A 118 -9.65 25.87 -16.76
N ASP A 119 -9.77 26.66 -15.70
CA ASP A 119 -8.68 26.92 -14.75
C ASP A 119 -9.08 26.44 -13.34
N PRO A 120 -8.59 25.28 -12.89
CA PRO A 120 -8.95 24.72 -11.59
C PRO A 120 -8.39 25.51 -10.40
N TYR A 121 -7.52 26.50 -10.65
CA TYR A 121 -6.94 27.35 -9.62
C TYR A 121 -7.69 28.67 -9.43
N SER A 122 -8.67 28.96 -10.29
CA SER A 122 -9.45 30.20 -10.28
C SER A 122 -10.43 30.29 -9.09
N GLU A 123 -10.81 31.51 -8.70
CA GLU A 123 -11.83 31.71 -7.67
C GLU A 123 -13.21 31.28 -8.16
N GLU A 124 -13.46 31.39 -9.46
CA GLU A 124 -14.65 30.89 -10.13
C GLU A 124 -14.77 29.37 -9.94
N ALA A 125 -13.69 28.62 -10.18
CA ALA A 125 -13.66 27.17 -9.99
C ALA A 125 -13.92 26.77 -8.53
N LYS A 126 -13.36 27.52 -7.56
CA LYS A 126 -13.62 27.29 -6.13
C LYS A 126 -15.07 27.58 -5.76
N SER A 127 -15.62 28.69 -6.24
CA SER A 127 -17.01 29.08 -6.01
C SER A 127 -17.98 28.05 -6.58
N GLU A 128 -17.75 27.61 -7.82
CA GLU A 128 -18.56 26.59 -8.48
C GLU A 128 -18.47 25.23 -7.78
N THR A 129 -17.26 24.82 -7.38
CA THR A 129 -17.03 23.60 -6.59
C THR A 129 -17.89 23.57 -5.32
N LYS A 130 -17.95 24.71 -4.62
CA LYS A 130 -18.76 24.88 -3.41
C LYS A 130 -20.26 24.90 -3.72
N ALA A 131 -20.68 25.67 -4.74
CA ALA A 131 -22.08 25.79 -5.13
C ALA A 131 -22.69 24.44 -5.53
N ARG A 132 -21.92 23.64 -6.28
CA ARG A 132 -22.31 22.30 -6.74
C ARG A 132 -22.06 21.19 -5.73
N LYS A 133 -21.43 21.51 -4.59
CA LYS A 133 -21.08 20.57 -3.51
C LYS A 133 -20.23 19.39 -4.01
N LEU A 134 -19.29 19.63 -4.93
CA LEU A 134 -18.57 18.56 -5.63
C LEU A 134 -17.72 17.69 -4.70
N ILE A 135 -17.11 18.27 -3.65
CA ILE A 135 -16.37 17.51 -2.64
C ILE A 135 -17.29 16.56 -1.88
N GLN A 136 -18.49 17.01 -1.49
CA GLN A 136 -19.48 16.12 -0.84
C GLN A 136 -19.95 15.02 -1.79
N LYS A 137 -20.09 15.31 -3.08
CA LYS A 137 -20.41 14.31 -4.11
C LYS A 137 -19.30 13.26 -4.23
N VAL A 138 -18.02 13.66 -4.19
CA VAL A 138 -16.90 12.72 -4.13
C VAL A 138 -17.00 11.82 -2.89
N HIS A 139 -17.24 12.39 -1.70
CA HIS A 139 -17.40 11.60 -0.48
C HIS A 139 -18.55 10.59 -0.55
N ARG A 140 -19.67 10.97 -1.18
CA ARG A 140 -20.81 10.07 -1.36
C ARG A 140 -20.63 9.06 -2.50
N GLY A 141 -19.51 9.12 -3.22
CA GLY A 141 -19.31 8.24 -4.36
C GLY A 141 -20.27 8.55 -5.50
N GLU A 142 -20.48 9.83 -5.82
CA GLU A 142 -21.22 10.27 -7.01
C GLU A 142 -20.26 10.59 -8.17
N ALA A 143 -20.62 10.14 -9.38
CA ALA A 143 -19.77 10.29 -10.57
C ALA A 143 -19.46 11.74 -10.93
N GLU A 144 -20.43 12.65 -10.73
CA GLU A 144 -20.24 14.07 -11.02
C GLU A 144 -19.07 14.67 -10.24
N GLY A 145 -18.92 14.32 -8.96
CA GLY A 145 -17.78 14.75 -8.15
C GLY A 145 -16.49 14.03 -8.58
N ARG A 146 -16.55 12.71 -8.74
CA ARG A 146 -15.38 11.89 -9.10
C ARG A 146 -14.74 12.33 -10.42
N ARG A 147 -15.55 12.72 -11.40
CA ARG A 147 -15.11 13.18 -12.71
C ARG A 147 -14.05 14.28 -12.64
N PHE A 148 -14.11 15.15 -11.64
CA PHE A 148 -13.17 16.25 -11.45
C PHE A 148 -12.11 15.98 -10.39
N SER A 149 -12.11 14.79 -9.77
CA SER A 149 -11.17 14.47 -8.70
C SER A 149 -9.88 13.81 -9.21
N GLY A 150 -8.79 13.99 -8.46
CA GLY A 150 -7.59 13.18 -8.64
C GLY A 150 -7.83 11.74 -8.19
N VAL A 151 -7.03 10.83 -8.73
CA VAL A 151 -7.17 9.39 -8.48
C VAL A 151 -5.88 8.87 -7.86
N SER A 152 -6.00 8.27 -6.68
CA SER A 152 -4.94 7.65 -5.91
C SER A 152 -5.09 6.14 -5.96
N MET A 153 -4.00 5.45 -6.30
CA MET A 153 -3.94 3.99 -6.42
C MET A 153 -2.82 3.47 -5.53
N THR A 154 -3.14 2.64 -4.53
CA THR A 154 -2.12 2.03 -3.66
C THR A 154 -1.55 0.79 -4.34
N TYR A 155 -0.24 0.74 -4.53
CA TYR A 155 0.42 -0.45 -5.08
C TYR A 155 0.61 -1.50 -3.98
N ASP A 156 0.26 -2.75 -4.27
CA ASP A 156 0.34 -3.82 -3.28
C ASP A 156 1.77 -4.36 -3.14
N HIS A 157 2.56 -3.71 -2.30
CA HIS A 157 3.90 -4.19 -1.93
C HIS A 157 3.90 -4.95 -0.59
N GLY A 158 2.72 -5.30 -0.06
CA GLY A 158 2.55 -5.81 1.31
C GLY A 158 2.86 -4.75 2.39
N PRO A 159 2.64 -5.08 3.68
CA PRO A 159 2.84 -4.14 4.77
C PRO A 159 4.31 -3.74 4.91
N VAL A 160 4.55 -2.41 4.91
CA VAL A 160 5.82 -1.78 5.25
C VAL A 160 5.53 -0.78 6.37
N ARG A 161 6.19 -0.93 7.51
CA ARG A 161 6.02 -0.03 8.66
C ARG A 161 7.28 0.79 8.89
N ARG A 162 7.10 2.07 9.17
CA ARG A 162 8.20 2.94 9.59
C ARG A 162 8.31 2.87 11.11
N PHE A 163 9.52 2.64 11.62
CA PHE A 163 9.81 2.74 13.05
C PHE A 163 9.81 4.20 13.49
N ASP A 164 8.61 4.74 13.68
CA ASP A 164 8.36 5.99 14.37
C ASP A 164 7.66 5.70 15.71
N LYS A 165 7.13 6.73 16.38
CA LYS A 165 6.43 6.59 17.66
C LYS A 165 5.19 5.68 17.59
N TYR A 166 4.62 5.46 16.41
CA TYR A 166 3.33 4.80 16.21
C TYR A 166 3.38 3.54 15.35
N LEU A 167 4.56 3.15 14.83
CA LEU A 167 4.72 2.07 13.85
C LEU A 167 3.81 2.28 12.63
N SER A 168 3.79 3.49 12.09
CA SER A 168 2.90 3.87 10.99
C SER A 168 3.13 3.03 9.73
N GLU A 169 2.01 2.62 9.12
CA GLU A 169 2.02 1.93 7.82
C GLU A 169 2.34 2.93 6.72
N VAL A 170 3.19 2.52 5.79
CA VAL A 170 3.59 3.35 4.66
C VAL A 170 2.95 2.82 3.40
N PHE A 171 2.32 3.72 2.66
CA PHE A 171 1.71 3.41 1.38
C PHE A 171 2.49 4.05 0.25
N LYS A 172 2.86 3.25 -0.75
CA LYS A 172 3.42 3.75 -2.00
C LYS A 172 2.55 3.32 -3.17
N GLY A 173 2.39 4.19 -4.16
CA GLY A 173 1.53 3.90 -5.29
C GLY A 173 1.55 4.99 -6.35
N TYR A 174 0.47 5.06 -7.11
CA TYR A 174 0.31 5.97 -8.22
C TYR A 174 -0.73 7.04 -7.89
N TYR A 175 -0.54 8.20 -8.47
CA TYR A 175 -1.47 9.31 -8.38
C TYR A 175 -1.63 9.95 -9.75
N TYR A 176 -2.89 10.18 -10.13
CA TYR A 176 -3.29 10.80 -11.38
C TYR A 176 -4.02 12.11 -11.11
N THR A 177 -3.64 13.18 -11.83
CA THR A 177 -4.37 14.44 -11.85
C THR A 177 -5.22 14.56 -13.11
N PRO A 178 -6.52 14.91 -13.02
CA PRO A 178 -7.40 15.02 -14.18
C PRO A 178 -7.08 16.22 -15.08
N PHE A 179 -6.30 17.17 -14.58
CA PHE A 179 -5.80 18.34 -15.29
C PHE A 179 -4.27 18.42 -15.16
N PRO A 180 -3.54 18.96 -16.16
CA PRO A 180 -2.09 19.19 -16.05
C PRO A 180 -1.78 20.09 -14.85
N PRO A 181 -1.08 19.58 -13.81
CA PRO A 181 -0.88 20.33 -12.59
C PRO A 181 0.32 21.27 -12.72
N ARG A 182 0.31 22.36 -11.96
CA ARG A 182 1.47 23.24 -11.82
C ARG A 182 2.45 22.61 -10.83
N VAL A 183 3.69 22.38 -11.25
CA VAL A 183 4.78 21.90 -10.38
C VAL A 183 5.86 22.96 -10.34
N GLU A 184 5.97 23.67 -9.22
CA GLU A 184 6.80 24.87 -9.07
C GLU A 184 7.49 24.84 -7.71
N ASN A 185 8.78 25.20 -7.67
CA ASN A 185 9.57 25.28 -6.44
C ASN A 185 9.55 23.98 -5.59
N GLY A 186 9.55 22.82 -6.26
CA GLY A 186 9.48 21.52 -5.57
C GLY A 186 8.12 21.21 -4.95
N LEU A 187 7.05 21.86 -5.39
CA LEU A 187 5.69 21.64 -4.91
C LEU A 187 4.75 21.29 -6.05
N LEU A 188 3.94 20.26 -5.87
CA LEU A 188 2.75 19.98 -6.65
C LEU A 188 1.64 20.92 -6.16
N LYS A 189 1.24 21.88 -7.00
CA LYS A 189 0.13 22.79 -6.69
C LYS A 189 -1.19 22.11 -7.02
N LYS A 190 -1.99 21.89 -5.98
CA LYS A 190 -3.39 21.49 -6.08
C LYS A 190 -4.30 22.73 -6.01
N PRO A 191 -5.52 22.67 -6.54
CA PRO A 191 -6.54 23.71 -6.38
C PRO A 191 -6.73 24.22 -4.94
N ASP A 192 -6.59 23.32 -3.96
CA ASP A 192 -6.85 23.55 -2.53
C ASP A 192 -5.59 23.45 -1.65
N GLY A 193 -4.40 23.31 -2.24
CA GLY A 193 -3.19 23.11 -1.45
C GLY A 193 -1.90 22.94 -2.26
N ALA A 194 -0.84 22.56 -1.57
CA ALA A 194 0.43 22.25 -2.20
C ALA A 194 1.13 21.14 -1.42
N GLU A 195 1.73 20.19 -2.13
CA GLU A 195 2.43 19.05 -1.52
C GLU A 195 3.85 18.91 -2.10
N PRO A 196 4.82 18.43 -1.31
CA PRO A 196 6.20 18.30 -1.78
C PRO A 196 6.36 17.31 -2.93
N VAL A 197 7.17 17.71 -3.91
CA VAL A 197 7.64 16.88 -5.02
C VAL A 197 9.14 16.67 -4.88
N PHE A 198 9.58 15.42 -4.99
CA PHE A 198 10.98 15.03 -4.93
C PHE A 198 11.43 14.40 -6.25
N HIS A 199 12.74 14.44 -6.49
CA HIS A 199 13.35 13.74 -7.63
C HIS A 199 13.25 12.22 -7.50
N HIS A 200 13.30 11.68 -6.27
CA HIS A 200 13.14 10.27 -5.98
C HIS A 200 12.42 10.04 -4.64
N LEU A 201 11.73 8.91 -4.54
CA LEU A 201 11.02 8.39 -3.37
C LEU A 201 11.51 6.97 -3.00
N ASN A 202 12.77 6.67 -3.33
CA ASN A 202 13.46 5.42 -2.94
C ASN A 202 13.78 5.36 -1.43
N THR A 203 13.76 6.51 -0.76
CA THR A 203 14.00 6.66 0.68
C THR A 203 12.94 7.57 1.29
N TYR A 204 12.70 7.41 2.59
CA TYR A 204 11.79 8.28 3.33
C TYR A 204 12.32 9.72 3.36
N PRO A 205 11.51 10.72 2.99
CA PRO A 205 11.85 12.10 3.23
C PRO A 205 11.98 12.35 4.74
N PRO A 206 12.97 13.15 5.19
CA PRO A 206 13.25 13.33 6.61
C PRO A 206 12.11 13.96 7.42
N ARG A 207 11.12 14.61 6.78
CA ARG A 207 10.01 15.30 7.44
C ARG A 207 8.62 14.74 7.12
N LEU A 208 8.53 13.52 6.58
CA LEU A 208 7.22 12.88 6.36
C LEU A 208 6.60 12.54 7.73
N ILE A 209 5.48 13.19 8.07
CA ILE A 209 4.68 12.93 9.28
C ILE A 209 3.44 12.12 8.94
N LEU A 210 2.78 11.57 9.97
CA LEU A 210 1.53 10.82 9.81
C LEU A 210 0.44 11.70 9.15
N GLY A 211 -0.16 11.20 8.08
CA GLY A 211 -1.16 11.89 7.26
C GLY A 211 -0.59 12.64 6.07
N ASP A 212 0.73 12.83 5.99
CA ASP A 212 1.35 13.52 4.87
C ASP A 212 1.57 12.58 3.68
N CYS A 213 1.50 13.18 2.49
CA CYS A 213 1.87 12.54 1.24
C CYS A 213 2.89 13.39 0.49
N VAL A 214 3.81 12.71 -0.19
CA VAL A 214 4.82 13.31 -1.06
C VAL A 214 4.82 12.64 -2.42
N TYR A 215 5.33 13.35 -3.43
CA TYR A 215 5.14 12.98 -4.83
C TYR A 215 6.45 12.95 -5.60
N ARG A 216 6.49 12.15 -6.67
CA ARG A 216 7.50 12.23 -7.74
C ARG A 216 6.77 12.20 -9.07
N GLN A 217 6.91 13.25 -9.87
CA GLN A 217 6.35 13.27 -11.21
C GLN A 217 7.15 12.35 -12.14
N PHE A 218 6.46 11.54 -12.96
CA PHE A 218 7.10 10.73 -14.00
C PHE A 218 6.39 10.80 -15.36
N ALA A 219 5.19 11.38 -15.41
CA ALA A 219 4.52 11.80 -16.64
C ALA A 219 3.70 13.07 -16.36
N PRO A 220 3.19 13.79 -17.39
CA PRO A 220 2.54 15.09 -17.20
C PRO A 220 1.46 15.12 -16.12
N GLN A 221 0.62 14.08 -16.04
CA GLN A 221 -0.47 13.95 -15.08
C GLN A 221 -0.29 12.81 -14.09
N TRP A 222 0.89 12.16 -14.08
CA TRP A 222 1.13 10.95 -13.29
C TRP A 222 2.32 11.10 -12.35
N PHE A 223 2.09 10.67 -11.12
CA PHE A 223 3.03 10.78 -10.02
C PHE A 223 3.12 9.44 -9.28
N ILE A 224 4.30 9.15 -8.75
CA ILE A 224 4.41 8.22 -7.62
C ILE A 224 4.00 9.00 -6.39
N LYS A 225 3.18 8.39 -5.54
CA LYS A 225 2.73 8.93 -4.26
C LYS A 225 3.25 8.05 -3.14
N LEU A 226 3.81 8.67 -2.10
CA LEU A 226 4.25 8.01 -0.87
C LEU A 226 3.58 8.72 0.31
N CYS A 227 2.86 7.97 1.14
CA CYS A 227 2.18 8.48 2.33
C CYS A 227 2.52 7.65 3.55
N GLN A 228 2.34 8.26 4.72
CA GLN A 228 2.52 7.65 6.04
C GLN A 228 1.29 7.84 6.90
#